data_AF-A0AAN4SZA0-F1
#
_entry.id   AF-A0AAN4SZA0-F1
#
_cell.length_a   1.000
_cell.length_b   1.000
_cell.length_c   1.000
_cell.angle_alpha   90.00
_cell.angle_beta   90.00
_cell.angle_gamma   90.00
#
_symmetry.space_group_name_H-M   'P 1'
#
loop_
_entity.id
_entity.type
_entity.pdbx_description
1 polymer ?
#
loop_
_entity_poly.entity_id
_entity_poly.type
_entity_poly.pdbx_seq_one_letter_code
_entity_poly.pdbx_strand_id
1 'polypeptide(L)'
;MEVNKKQLADIFGASIRTIQNWQEQGMPVLRGGGKGNEVLYDSAAVIRWYAERDAEIENEKLRREVEELRQASETDLQPGTIEYERHRLTRAQADAQELKNARDSAEVVETAFCTFVLSRIAGEIASILDGIPLSVQRRFPNGTVDVFRGWVSSIGKAVTAKEVITRTVKVTNVGRPSMAEDRSTVTAATGMTVTPASTSVVKGQSTTLTVAFQPEGATDKSFRAVSADKTKATVSVSGMTITVKGVAAGKVNIPVVSGNGEFAAVAEINVTAS
;
A
#
# COMPACT_ATOMS: atom_id res chain seq x y z
N MET A 1 29.44 -51.74 -41.08
CA MET A 1 29.87 -53.14 -41.35
C MET A 1 29.24 -53.97 -40.26
N GLU A 2 28.54 -55.05 -40.61
CA GLU A 2 27.90 -55.88 -39.58
C GLU A 2 28.95 -56.76 -38.91
N VAL A 3 29.06 -56.65 -37.59
CA VAL A 3 30.05 -57.37 -36.78
C VAL A 3 29.37 -58.07 -35.62
N ASN A 4 29.84 -59.28 -35.30
CA ASN A 4 29.37 -60.01 -34.13
C ASN A 4 30.10 -59.56 -32.85
N LYS A 5 29.63 -60.00 -31.69
CA LYS A 5 30.18 -59.60 -30.38
C LYS A 5 31.67 -59.95 -30.20
N LYS A 6 32.17 -61.04 -30.80
CA LYS A 6 33.58 -61.45 -30.72
C LYS A 6 34.46 -60.57 -31.60
N GLN A 7 34.04 -60.33 -32.84
CA GLN A 7 34.72 -59.43 -33.77
C GLN A 7 34.74 -57.99 -33.25
N LEU A 8 33.65 -57.52 -32.63
CA LEU A 8 33.60 -56.20 -32.00
C LEU A 8 34.56 -56.11 -30.80
N ALA A 9 34.65 -57.17 -30.00
CA ALA A 9 35.62 -57.27 -28.91
C ALA A 9 37.07 -57.21 -29.41
N ASP A 10 37.37 -57.90 -30.51
CA ASP A 10 38.70 -57.86 -31.14
C ASP A 10 39.04 -56.48 -31.72
N ILE A 11 38.08 -55.80 -32.36
CA ILE A 11 38.25 -54.45 -32.95
C ILE A 11 38.58 -53.40 -31.88
N PHE A 12 37.89 -53.45 -30.74
CA PHE A 12 38.11 -52.51 -29.63
C PHE A 12 39.19 -52.99 -28.64
N GLY A 13 39.79 -54.16 -28.87
CA GLY A 13 40.76 -54.76 -27.94
C GLY A 13 40.19 -55.00 -26.53
N ALA A 14 38.87 -55.20 -26.43
CA ALA A 14 38.13 -55.24 -25.16
C ALA A 14 37.59 -56.64 -24.87
N SER A 15 37.28 -56.93 -23.60
CA SER A 15 36.67 -58.21 -23.24
C SER A 15 35.22 -58.29 -23.75
N ILE A 16 34.73 -59.51 -24.03
CA ILE A 16 33.32 -59.75 -24.40
C ILE A 16 32.35 -59.23 -23.32
N ARG A 17 32.79 -59.24 -22.05
CA ARG A 17 32.04 -58.69 -20.92
C ARG A 17 31.96 -57.15 -20.98
N THR A 18 33.02 -56.48 -21.41
CA THR A 18 33.03 -55.04 -21.62
C THR A 18 32.04 -54.63 -22.71
N ILE A 19 32.00 -55.36 -23.82
CA ILE A 19 31.02 -55.14 -24.90
C ILE A 19 29.58 -55.37 -24.40
N GLN A 20 29.38 -56.34 -23.50
CA GLN A 20 28.08 -56.55 -22.87
C GLN A 20 27.67 -55.39 -21.95
N ASN A 21 28.59 -54.89 -21.13
CA ASN A 21 28.33 -53.73 -20.28
C ASN A 21 28.00 -52.48 -21.12
N TRP A 22 28.68 -52.28 -22.24
CA TRP A 22 28.36 -51.19 -23.17
C TRP A 22 26.98 -51.35 -23.79
N GLN A 23 26.58 -52.57 -24.13
CA GLN A 23 25.22 -52.87 -24.57
C GLN A 23 24.17 -52.53 -23.50
N GLU A 24 24.43 -52.83 -22.23
CA GLU A 24 23.55 -52.46 -21.10
C GLU A 24 23.51 -50.94 -20.86
N GLN A 25 24.59 -50.23 -21.17
CA GLN A 25 24.71 -48.76 -21.12
C GLN A 25 24.08 -48.05 -22.33
N GLY A 26 23.41 -48.77 -23.22
CA GLY A 26 22.69 -48.20 -24.36
C GLY A 26 23.46 -48.17 -25.69
N MET A 27 24.53 -48.97 -25.84
CA MET A 27 25.23 -49.11 -27.12
C MET A 27 24.27 -49.63 -28.22
N PRO A 28 24.22 -49.01 -29.41
CA PRO A 28 23.33 -49.38 -30.49
C PRO A 28 23.49 -50.83 -30.96
N VAL A 29 22.39 -51.58 -31.00
CA VAL A 29 22.34 -52.97 -31.47
C VAL A 29 21.42 -53.09 -32.69
N LEU A 30 21.89 -53.74 -33.76
CA LEU A 30 21.08 -53.92 -34.98
C LEU A 30 20.06 -55.05 -34.82
N ARG A 31 20.50 -56.19 -34.24
CA ARG A 31 19.66 -57.37 -34.06
C ARG A 31 19.86 -57.95 -32.66
N GLY A 32 18.81 -57.88 -31.84
CA GLY A 32 18.80 -58.44 -30.49
C GLY A 32 18.82 -59.96 -30.51
N GLY A 33 19.88 -60.56 -29.96
CA GLY A 33 20.05 -62.00 -29.86
C GLY A 33 19.11 -62.62 -28.83
N GLY A 34 18.05 -63.28 -29.30
CA GLY A 34 17.25 -64.22 -28.49
C GLY A 34 17.95 -65.58 -28.33
N LYS A 35 17.36 -66.51 -27.56
CA LYS A 35 17.88 -67.88 -27.37
C LYS A 35 18.18 -68.54 -28.73
N GLY A 36 19.46 -68.68 -29.05
CA GLY A 36 19.96 -69.33 -30.28
C GLY A 36 20.46 -68.40 -31.40
N ASN A 37 20.28 -67.07 -31.29
CA ASN A 37 20.73 -66.11 -32.31
C ASN A 37 21.85 -65.20 -31.80
N GLU A 38 22.87 -64.97 -32.64
CA GLU A 38 23.97 -64.03 -32.34
C GLU A 38 23.50 -62.58 -32.39
N VAL A 39 24.12 -61.72 -31.58
CA VAL A 39 23.89 -60.28 -31.57
C VAL A 39 24.78 -59.63 -32.62
N LEU A 40 24.17 -58.89 -33.54
CA LEU A 40 24.88 -58.14 -34.57
C LEU A 40 24.84 -56.64 -34.27
N TYR A 41 25.96 -55.98 -34.52
CA TYR A 41 26.14 -54.55 -34.35
C TYR A 41 26.56 -53.91 -35.67
N ASP A 42 26.13 -52.67 -35.91
CA ASP A 42 26.71 -51.85 -36.96
C ASP A 42 27.96 -51.18 -36.42
N SER A 43 29.12 -51.52 -36.98
CA SER A 43 30.40 -50.93 -36.59
C SER A 43 30.38 -49.39 -36.61
N ALA A 44 29.72 -48.77 -37.60
CA ALA A 44 29.68 -47.32 -37.73
C ALA A 44 28.79 -46.64 -36.68
N ALA A 45 27.70 -47.29 -36.25
CA ALA A 45 26.87 -46.81 -35.16
C ALA A 45 27.58 -46.94 -33.80
N VAL A 46 28.28 -48.06 -33.57
CA VAL A 46 29.03 -48.28 -32.32
C VAL A 46 30.20 -47.30 -32.19
N ILE A 47 30.93 -47.03 -33.27
CA ILE A 47 32.03 -46.04 -33.26
C ILE A 47 31.52 -44.64 -32.94
N ARG A 48 30.40 -44.23 -33.52
CA ARG A 48 29.78 -42.92 -33.23
C ARG A 48 29.35 -42.82 -31.77
N TRP A 49 28.68 -43.84 -31.26
CA TRP A 49 28.29 -43.90 -29.85
C TRP A 49 29.49 -43.86 -28.91
N TYR A 50 30.56 -44.59 -29.25
CA TYR A 50 31.79 -44.60 -28.45
C TYR A 50 32.47 -43.23 -28.43
N ALA A 51 32.57 -42.56 -29.58
CA ALA A 51 33.16 -41.23 -29.69
C ALA A 51 32.34 -40.17 -28.94
N GLU A 52 31.01 -40.25 -29.02
CA GLU A 52 30.10 -39.37 -28.28
C GLU A 52 30.22 -39.58 -26.78
N ARG A 53 30.25 -40.84 -26.32
CA ARG A 53 30.43 -41.18 -24.91
C ARG A 53 31.78 -40.69 -24.35
N ASP A 54 32.86 -40.87 -25.10
CA ASP A 54 34.18 -40.38 -24.68
C ASP A 54 34.22 -38.84 -24.63
N ALA A 55 33.57 -38.15 -25.58
CA ALA A 55 33.44 -36.70 -25.57
C ALA A 55 32.57 -36.19 -24.40
N GLU A 56 31.50 -36.89 -24.05
CA GLU A 56 30.68 -36.56 -22.88
C GLU A 56 31.47 -36.69 -21.58
N ILE A 57 32.20 -37.80 -21.41
CA ILE A 57 33.06 -38.02 -20.24
C ILE A 57 34.11 -36.91 -20.12
N GLU A 58 34.75 -36.53 -21.23
CA GLU A 58 35.78 -35.49 -21.21
C GLU A 58 35.19 -34.10 -20.93
N ASN A 59 34.03 -33.77 -21.53
CA ASN A 59 33.32 -32.53 -21.21
C ASN A 59 32.86 -32.47 -19.76
N GLU A 60 32.44 -33.59 -19.17
CA GLU A 60 32.04 -33.66 -17.77
C GLU A 60 33.24 -33.40 -16.84
N LYS A 61 34.42 -33.96 -17.15
CA LYS A 61 35.65 -33.65 -16.41
C LYS A 61 36.02 -32.17 -16.49
N LEU A 62 36.00 -31.59 -17.70
CA LEU A 62 36.31 -30.17 -17.91
C LEU A 62 35.33 -29.27 -17.16
N ARG A 63 34.04 -29.61 -17.15
CA ARG A 63 33.02 -28.88 -16.37
C ARG A 63 33.31 -28.96 -14.88
N ARG A 64 33.71 -30.13 -14.37
CA ARG A 64 34.06 -30.33 -12.96
C ARG A 64 35.29 -29.53 -12.56
N GLU A 65 36.33 -29.52 -13.39
CA GLU A 65 37.56 -28.75 -13.15
C GLU A 65 37.30 -27.24 -13.15
N VAL A 66 36.49 -26.74 -14.09
CA VAL A 66 36.07 -25.32 -14.11
C VAL A 66 35.28 -24.96 -12.86
N GLU A 67 34.38 -25.84 -12.41
CA GLU A 67 33.59 -25.62 -11.21
C GLU A 67 34.45 -25.63 -9.94
N GLU A 68 35.42 -26.54 -9.84
CA GLU A 68 36.39 -26.57 -8.73
C GLU A 68 37.25 -25.29 -8.70
N LEU A 69 37.70 -24.80 -9.86
CA LEU A 69 38.45 -23.53 -9.95
C LEU A 69 37.59 -22.32 -9.55
N ARG A 70 36.31 -22.31 -9.94
CA ARG A 70 35.35 -21.27 -9.51
C ARG A 70 35.15 -21.29 -8.01
N GLN A 71 34.89 -22.47 -7.44
CA GLN A 71 34.71 -22.62 -6.00
C GLN A 71 35.97 -22.24 -5.23
N ALA A 72 37.16 -22.61 -5.70
CA ALA A 72 38.42 -22.17 -5.11
C ALA A 72 38.53 -20.64 -5.09
N SER A 73 38.29 -19.98 -6.22
CA SER A 73 38.31 -18.51 -6.32
C SER A 73 37.27 -17.81 -5.44
N GLU A 74 36.12 -18.46 -5.21
CA GLU A 74 35.07 -17.94 -4.35
C GLU A 74 35.40 -18.14 -2.86
N THR A 75 36.08 -19.24 -2.51
CA THR A 75 36.57 -19.51 -1.16
C THR A 75 37.78 -18.67 -0.75
N ASP A 76 38.56 -18.13 -1.70
CA ASP A 76 39.69 -17.23 -1.43
C ASP A 76 39.25 -15.80 -1.08
N LEU A 77 37.97 -15.47 -1.31
CA LEU A 77 37.31 -14.25 -0.86
C LEU A 77 36.97 -14.30 0.66
N GLN A 78 37.88 -14.87 1.46
CA GLN A 78 37.77 -14.90 2.91
C GLN A 78 38.15 -13.53 3.52
N PRO A 79 37.42 -13.06 4.55
CA PRO A 79 37.77 -11.84 5.27
C PRO A 79 39.20 -11.90 5.82
N GLY A 80 40.08 -11.02 5.36
CA GLY A 80 41.48 -10.91 5.81
C GLY A 80 42.54 -11.25 4.77
N THR A 81 42.16 -11.76 3.59
CA THR A 81 43.09 -11.90 2.45
C THR A 81 43.28 -10.55 1.74
N ILE A 82 44.46 -10.36 1.12
CA ILE A 82 44.77 -9.15 0.34
C ILE A 82 43.77 -8.97 -0.82
N GLU A 83 43.31 -10.07 -1.40
CA GLU A 83 42.37 -10.06 -2.52
C GLU A 83 40.96 -9.64 -2.09
N TYR A 84 40.48 -10.11 -0.93
CA TYR A 84 39.22 -9.65 -0.35
C TYR A 84 39.24 -8.14 -0.07
N GLU A 85 40.34 -7.63 0.51
CA GLU A 85 40.47 -6.20 0.78
C GLU A 85 40.56 -5.36 -0.49
N ARG A 86 41.25 -5.85 -1.53
CA ARG A 86 41.28 -5.22 -2.86
C ARG A 86 39.90 -5.20 -3.50
N HIS A 87 39.18 -6.32 -3.49
CA HIS A 87 37.83 -6.39 -4.03
C HIS A 87 36.89 -5.42 -3.30
N ARG A 88 36.97 -5.35 -1.97
CA ARG A 88 36.22 -4.37 -1.16
C ARG A 88 36.57 -2.94 -1.52
N LEU A 89 37.85 -2.61 -1.68
CA LEU A 89 38.30 -1.28 -2.05
C LEU A 89 37.82 -0.89 -3.46
N THR A 90 37.98 -1.78 -4.45
CA THR A 90 37.52 -1.56 -5.82
C THR A 90 36.01 -1.33 -5.87
N ARG A 91 35.23 -2.11 -5.11
CA ARG A 91 33.78 -1.91 -5.00
C ARG A 91 33.45 -0.55 -4.39
N ALA A 92 34.10 -0.19 -3.28
CA ALA A 92 33.88 1.11 -2.64
C ALA A 92 34.28 2.30 -3.54
N GLN A 93 35.32 2.14 -4.36
CA GLN A 93 35.73 3.14 -5.35
C GLN A 93 34.72 3.27 -6.48
N ALA A 94 34.15 2.15 -6.95
CA ALA A 94 33.07 2.16 -7.94
C ALA A 94 31.83 2.86 -7.39
N ASP A 95 31.37 2.49 -6.18
CA ASP A 95 30.22 3.11 -5.52
C ASP A 95 30.44 4.63 -5.31
N ALA A 96 31.64 5.03 -4.91
CA ALA A 96 31.99 6.44 -4.73
C ALA A 96 31.96 7.23 -6.05
N GLN A 97 32.43 6.61 -7.16
CA GLN A 97 32.40 7.25 -8.47
C GLN A 97 30.96 7.33 -9.01
N GLU A 98 30.13 6.31 -8.78
CA GLU A 98 28.70 6.34 -9.12
C GLU A 98 27.98 7.46 -8.36
N LEU A 99 28.18 7.57 -7.04
CA LEU A 99 27.61 8.66 -6.24
C LEU A 99 28.07 10.04 -6.70
N LYS A 100 29.33 10.17 -7.15
CA LYS A 100 29.84 11.42 -7.71
C LYS A 100 29.14 11.76 -9.03
N ASN A 101 29.03 10.79 -9.93
CA ASN A 101 28.32 10.98 -11.20
C ASN A 101 26.85 11.34 -10.97
N ALA A 102 26.20 10.70 -9.99
CA ALA A 102 24.81 10.98 -9.62
C ALA A 102 24.64 12.36 -8.98
N ARG A 103 25.66 12.86 -8.26
CA ARG A 103 25.67 14.24 -7.75
C ARG A 103 25.81 15.24 -8.89
N ASP A 104 26.68 14.95 -9.86
CA ASP A 104 26.91 15.80 -11.03
C ASP A 104 25.69 15.81 -11.97
N SER A 105 24.94 14.70 -12.07
CA SER A 105 23.64 14.63 -12.77
C SER A 105 22.46 15.16 -11.97
N ALA A 106 22.69 15.63 -10.73
CA ALA A 106 21.70 16.14 -9.79
C ALA A 106 20.61 15.12 -9.37
N GLU A 107 20.88 13.83 -9.47
CA GLU A 107 19.99 12.77 -8.97
C GLU A 107 20.10 12.59 -7.45
N VAL A 108 21.29 12.82 -6.88
CA VAL A 108 21.53 12.73 -5.42
C VAL A 108 22.04 14.04 -4.85
N VAL A 109 21.58 14.36 -3.65
CA VAL A 109 21.95 15.57 -2.91
C VAL A 109 22.46 15.17 -1.52
N GLU A 110 23.39 15.96 -1.00
CA GLU A 110 23.95 15.75 0.34
C GLU A 110 22.87 15.89 1.42
N THR A 111 22.72 14.85 2.26
CA THR A 111 21.68 14.78 3.30
C THR A 111 21.76 15.94 4.30
N ALA A 112 22.97 16.40 4.64
CA ALA A 112 23.16 17.53 5.54
C ALA A 112 22.57 18.83 4.96
N PHE A 113 22.76 19.06 3.66
CA PHE A 113 22.18 20.20 2.96
C PHE A 113 20.66 20.12 2.89
N CYS A 114 20.09 18.98 2.50
CA CYS A 114 18.64 18.78 2.47
C CYS A 114 18.01 19.01 3.85
N THR A 115 18.62 18.48 4.91
CA THR A 115 18.13 18.65 6.29
C THR A 115 18.15 20.12 6.71
N PHE A 116 19.21 20.85 6.35
CA PHE A 116 19.32 22.28 6.63
C PHE A 116 18.23 23.09 5.92
N VAL A 117 18.04 22.88 4.61
CA VAL A 117 17.04 23.57 3.81
C VAL A 117 15.62 23.27 4.30
N LEU A 118 15.31 21.99 4.53
CA LEU A 118 14.01 21.57 5.03
C LEU A 118 13.70 22.15 6.41
N SER A 119 14.69 22.22 7.32
CA SER A 119 14.51 22.82 8.63
C SER A 119 14.16 24.31 8.54
N ARG A 120 14.78 25.03 7.60
CA ARG A 120 14.50 26.45 7.38
C ARG A 120 13.11 26.67 6.77
N ILE A 121 12.78 25.92 5.72
CA ILE A 121 11.45 25.99 5.08
C ILE A 121 10.35 25.61 6.07
N ALA A 122 10.55 24.57 6.87
CA ALA A 122 9.59 24.16 7.89
C ALA A 122 9.39 25.27 8.94
N GLY A 123 10.46 25.96 9.36
CA GLY A 123 10.36 27.11 10.26
C GLY A 123 9.58 28.28 9.67
N GLU A 124 9.79 28.60 8.39
CA GLU A 124 9.04 29.65 7.68
C GLU A 124 7.56 29.29 7.56
N ILE A 125 7.24 28.05 7.18
CA ILE A 125 5.86 27.56 7.10
C ILE A 125 5.19 27.59 8.47
N ALA A 126 5.88 27.13 9.53
CA ALA A 126 5.35 27.16 10.89
C ALA A 126 5.01 28.60 11.32
N SER A 127 5.89 29.57 11.05
CA SER A 127 5.63 30.98 11.36
C SER A 127 4.44 31.55 10.59
N ILE A 128 4.26 31.14 9.32
CA ILE A 128 3.10 31.56 8.53
C ILE A 128 1.82 30.97 9.13
N LEU A 129 1.84 29.67 9.44
CA LEU A 129 0.68 28.96 10.02
C LEU A 129 0.28 29.54 11.38
N ASP A 130 1.24 29.88 12.25
CA ASP A 130 0.97 30.54 13.53
C ASP A 130 0.38 31.96 13.36
N GLY A 131 0.70 32.62 12.24
CA GLY A 131 0.16 33.93 11.89
C GLY A 131 -1.25 33.91 11.33
N ILE A 132 -1.79 32.74 10.94
CA ILE A 132 -3.16 32.63 10.45
C ILE A 132 -4.12 32.81 11.64
N PRO A 133 -4.99 33.83 11.63
CA PRO A 133 -5.89 34.08 12.74
C PRO A 133 -6.89 32.91 12.88
N LEU A 134 -6.87 32.28 14.04
CA LEU A 134 -7.85 31.29 14.43
C LEU A 134 -9.13 31.99 14.91
N SER A 135 -10.29 31.46 14.53
CA SER A 135 -11.56 31.87 15.12
C SER A 135 -11.88 31.01 16.33
N VAL A 136 -11.85 31.60 17.52
CA VAL A 136 -12.27 30.95 18.76
C VAL A 136 -13.68 31.41 19.10
N GLN A 137 -14.56 30.46 19.41
CA GLN A 137 -15.93 30.74 19.81
C GLN A 137 -16.13 30.37 21.27
N ARG A 138 -16.63 31.30 22.09
CA ARG A 138 -17.05 31.04 23.46
C ARG A 138 -18.57 30.97 23.49
N ARG A 139 -19.11 29.78 23.72
CA ARG A 139 -20.56 29.57 23.87
C ARG A 139 -20.93 29.65 25.36
N PHE A 140 -21.94 30.46 25.67
CA PHE A 140 -22.50 30.58 27.01
C PHE A 140 -23.63 29.56 27.24
N PRO A 141 -23.96 29.24 28.51
CA PRO A 141 -25.06 28.33 28.84
C PRO A 141 -26.42 28.75 28.28
N ASN A 142 -26.62 30.03 27.98
CA ASN A 142 -27.84 30.58 27.38
C ASN A 142 -27.86 30.48 25.83
N GLY A 143 -26.87 29.82 25.22
CA GLY A 143 -26.78 29.63 23.76
C GLY A 143 -26.16 30.80 22.99
N THR A 144 -25.89 31.95 23.64
CA THR A 144 -25.20 33.07 23.01
C THR A 144 -23.71 32.74 22.78
N VAL A 145 -23.09 33.36 21.77
CA VAL A 145 -21.72 33.05 21.35
C VAL A 145 -20.93 34.33 21.11
N ASP A 146 -19.80 34.47 21.80
CA ASP A 146 -18.76 35.44 21.45
C ASP A 146 -17.80 34.82 20.44
N VAL A 147 -17.40 35.59 19.43
CA VAL A 147 -16.42 35.18 18.43
C VAL A 147 -15.19 36.07 18.52
N PHE A 148 -14.07 35.46 18.86
CA PHE A 148 -12.75 36.07 18.89
C PHE A 148 -11.98 35.61 17.66
N ARG A 149 -11.43 36.56 16.89
CA ARG A 149 -10.49 36.27 15.80
C ARG A 149 -9.10 36.64 16.30
N GLY A 150 -8.12 35.78 16.12
CA GLY A 150 -6.77 36.06 16.62
C GLY A 150 -5.86 34.84 16.62
N TRP A 151 -4.60 35.03 16.95
CA TRP A 151 -3.65 33.93 17.09
C TRP A 151 -3.52 33.49 18.54
N VAL A 152 -3.21 32.20 18.74
CA VAL A 152 -2.91 31.66 20.05
C VAL A 152 -1.47 32.07 20.40
N SER A 153 -1.33 32.89 21.43
CA SER A 153 -0.03 33.45 21.86
C SER A 153 0.69 32.57 22.89
N SER A 154 -0.03 31.69 23.59
CA SER A 154 0.55 30.76 24.57
C SER A 154 -0.40 29.61 24.85
N ILE A 155 0.13 28.38 24.78
CA ILE A 155 -0.51 27.16 25.27
C ILE A 155 0.26 26.70 26.52
N GLY A 156 -0.45 26.45 27.62
CA GLY A 156 0.18 25.91 28.85
C GLY A 156 0.81 24.52 28.64
N LYS A 157 1.60 24.04 29.61
CA LYS A 157 2.32 22.76 29.55
C LYS A 157 1.42 21.56 29.17
N ALA A 158 2.01 20.55 28.50
CA ALA A 158 1.33 19.29 28.19
C ALA A 158 0.78 18.62 29.47
N VAL A 159 -0.40 18.01 29.39
CA VAL A 159 -1.10 17.37 30.51
C VAL A 159 -1.23 15.89 30.18
N THR A 160 -0.95 15.06 31.17
CA THR A 160 -1.10 13.61 31.07
C THR A 160 -2.59 13.24 31.02
N ALA A 161 -2.95 12.18 30.31
CA ALA A 161 -4.33 11.90 29.90
C ALA A 161 -5.39 11.76 31.02
N LYS A 162 -5.01 11.75 32.31
CA LYS A 162 -5.91 11.50 33.44
C LYS A 162 -6.06 12.69 34.41
N GLU A 163 -5.46 13.84 34.12
CA GLU A 163 -5.52 15.02 35.00
C GLU A 163 -6.46 16.09 34.46
N VAL A 164 -7.39 16.56 35.30
CA VAL A 164 -8.21 17.75 35.02
C VAL A 164 -7.59 18.92 35.76
N ILE A 165 -6.93 19.81 35.02
CA ILE A 165 -6.38 21.07 35.55
C ILE A 165 -6.89 22.27 34.75
N THR A 166 -7.01 23.42 35.40
CA THR A 166 -7.30 24.69 34.74
C THR A 166 -6.12 25.11 33.87
N ARG A 167 -6.34 25.22 32.54
CA ARG A 167 -5.35 25.77 31.60
C ARG A 167 -5.74 27.17 31.17
N THR A 168 -4.73 28.01 31.01
CA THR A 168 -4.86 29.33 30.39
C THR A 168 -4.37 29.26 28.95
N VAL A 169 -5.26 29.58 28.01
CA VAL A 169 -4.90 29.84 26.61
C VAL A 169 -4.98 31.36 26.43
N LYS A 170 -3.87 31.98 26.01
CA LYS A 170 -3.85 33.41 25.71
C LYS A 170 -4.11 33.61 24.23
N VAL A 171 -5.19 34.30 23.89
CA VAL A 171 -5.53 34.67 22.50
C VAL A 171 -5.29 36.15 22.33
N THR A 172 -4.44 36.53 21.37
CA THR A 172 -4.25 37.92 20.99
C THR A 172 -5.29 38.24 19.91
N ASN A 173 -6.22 39.14 20.20
CA ASN A 173 -7.30 39.45 19.28
C ASN A 173 -6.83 40.28 18.08
N VAL A 174 -7.39 39.99 16.91
CA VAL A 174 -7.25 40.76 15.68
C VAL A 174 -8.58 41.46 15.41
N GLY A 175 -8.57 42.77 15.56
CA GLY A 175 -9.73 43.62 15.33
C GLY A 175 -10.68 43.67 16.53
N ARG A 176 -11.93 44.06 16.25
CA ARG A 176 -12.98 44.08 17.28
C ARG A 176 -13.62 42.69 17.35
N PRO A 177 -13.65 42.03 18.54
CA PRO A 177 -14.37 40.77 18.67
C PRO A 177 -15.87 40.97 18.43
N SER A 178 -16.55 39.91 17.99
CA SER A 178 -18.01 39.93 17.84
C SER A 178 -18.62 39.44 19.14
N MET A 179 -19.18 40.34 19.93
CA MET A 179 -19.80 40.02 21.20
C MET A 179 -21.25 39.59 21.04
N ALA A 180 -21.71 38.76 21.97
CA ALA A 180 -23.09 38.32 22.09
C ALA A 180 -24.06 39.48 22.31
N GLU A 181 -23.66 40.53 23.03
CA GLU A 181 -24.45 41.74 23.29
C GLU A 181 -24.68 42.61 22.03
N ASP A 182 -23.74 42.57 21.07
CA ASP A 182 -23.84 43.29 19.80
C ASP A 182 -24.75 42.54 18.80
N ARG A 183 -25.20 41.32 19.12
CA ARG A 183 -26.11 40.51 18.31
C ARG A 183 -27.54 40.59 18.87
N SER A 184 -28.52 40.69 17.98
CA SER A 184 -29.95 40.58 18.34
C SER A 184 -30.20 39.33 19.19
N THR A 185 -31.07 39.44 20.20
CA THR A 185 -31.41 38.39 21.16
C THR A 185 -31.52 37.02 20.50
N VAL A 186 -30.65 36.09 20.90
CA VAL A 186 -30.67 34.71 20.39
C VAL A 186 -31.94 34.04 20.91
N THR A 187 -32.83 33.68 19.99
CA THR A 187 -33.96 32.83 20.32
C THR A 187 -33.51 31.39 20.12
N ALA A 188 -33.33 30.65 21.22
CA ALA A 188 -32.95 29.25 21.17
C ALA A 188 -34.10 28.42 20.56
N ALA A 189 -33.75 27.45 19.71
CA ALA A 189 -34.71 26.45 19.28
C ALA A 189 -35.10 25.60 20.50
N THR A 190 -36.40 25.48 20.77
CA THR A 190 -36.99 24.61 21.79
C THR A 190 -37.43 23.26 21.24
N GLY A 191 -37.41 23.06 19.91
CA GLY A 191 -37.65 21.77 19.29
C GLY A 191 -37.30 21.72 17.81
N MET A 192 -37.10 20.50 17.30
CA MET A 192 -36.88 20.20 15.89
C MET A 192 -37.83 19.08 15.46
N THR A 193 -38.55 19.26 14.35
CA THR A 193 -39.43 18.25 13.77
C THR A 193 -39.06 17.97 12.32
N VAL A 194 -39.26 16.72 11.89
CA VAL A 194 -39.02 16.28 10.51
C VAL A 194 -40.33 15.73 9.96
N THR A 195 -40.78 16.23 8.82
CA THR A 195 -42.05 15.82 8.19
C THR A 195 -41.84 15.47 6.72
N PRO A 196 -42.34 14.33 6.24
CA PRO A 196 -43.05 13.26 6.96
C PRO A 196 -42.11 12.38 7.81
N ALA A 197 -42.63 11.79 8.89
CA ALA A 197 -41.86 10.89 9.78
C ALA A 197 -41.63 9.50 9.15
N SER A 198 -42.53 9.06 8.27
CA SER A 198 -42.35 7.85 7.46
C SER A 198 -42.89 8.04 6.05
N THR A 199 -42.17 7.53 5.05
CA THR A 199 -42.62 7.57 3.65
C THR A 199 -42.05 6.40 2.84
N SER A 200 -42.70 6.06 1.74
CA SER A 200 -42.25 5.02 0.82
C SER A 200 -41.72 5.64 -0.48
N VAL A 201 -40.65 5.05 -1.03
CA VAL A 201 -39.99 5.53 -2.24
C VAL A 201 -39.70 4.35 -3.16
N VAL A 202 -40.04 4.49 -4.43
CA VAL A 202 -39.71 3.48 -5.43
C VAL A 202 -38.21 3.54 -5.74
N LYS A 203 -37.56 2.39 -5.96
CA LYS A 203 -36.14 2.32 -6.35
C LYS A 203 -35.84 3.29 -7.52
N GLY A 204 -34.85 4.17 -7.33
CA GLY A 204 -34.43 5.18 -8.30
C GLY A 204 -35.10 6.55 -8.18
N GLN A 205 -36.23 6.65 -7.46
CA GLN A 205 -36.94 7.90 -7.21
C GLN A 205 -36.40 8.63 -5.96
N SER A 206 -36.76 9.89 -5.84
CA SER A 206 -36.43 10.74 -4.68
C SER A 206 -37.68 11.23 -3.96
N THR A 207 -37.60 11.31 -2.63
CA THR A 207 -38.59 11.99 -1.77
C THR A 207 -37.94 13.15 -1.03
N THR A 208 -38.74 14.10 -0.58
CA THR A 208 -38.28 15.27 0.16
C THR A 208 -38.87 15.27 1.56
N LEU A 209 -38.04 15.47 2.58
CA LEU A 209 -38.44 15.71 3.96
C LEU A 209 -38.13 17.15 4.33
N THR A 210 -39.01 17.77 5.10
CA THR A 210 -38.83 19.15 5.57
C THR A 210 -38.49 19.13 7.05
N VAL A 211 -37.46 19.89 7.43
CA VAL A 211 -37.06 20.10 8.83
C VAL A 211 -37.58 21.46 9.28
N ALA A 212 -38.32 21.47 10.40
CA ALA A 212 -38.82 22.68 11.02
C ALA A 212 -38.27 22.83 12.44
N PHE A 213 -37.93 24.06 12.83
CA PHE A 213 -37.50 24.42 14.17
C PHE A 213 -38.56 25.27 14.86
N GLN A 214 -38.82 24.99 16.14
CA GLN A 214 -39.71 25.79 17.00
C GLN A 214 -38.85 26.55 18.01
N PRO A 215 -39.10 27.85 18.26
CA PRO A 215 -39.96 28.75 17.47
C PRO A 215 -39.36 29.07 16.09
N GLU A 216 -40.19 29.51 15.15
CA GLU A 216 -39.75 29.80 13.76
C GLU A 216 -38.66 30.89 13.69
N GLY A 217 -38.61 31.78 14.69
CA GLY A 217 -37.56 32.79 14.87
C GLY A 217 -36.25 32.28 15.47
N ALA A 218 -36.06 30.97 15.61
CA ALA A 218 -34.83 30.39 16.13
C ALA A 218 -33.62 30.87 15.32
N THR A 219 -32.59 31.34 16.02
CA THR A 219 -31.40 31.96 15.40
C THR A 219 -30.50 30.91 14.76
N ASP A 220 -30.46 29.69 15.31
CA ASP A 220 -29.70 28.57 14.75
C ASP A 220 -30.68 27.54 14.16
N LYS A 221 -30.74 27.49 12.83
CA LYS A 221 -31.53 26.50 12.05
C LYS A 221 -30.63 25.46 11.37
N SER A 222 -29.41 25.31 11.86
CA SER A 222 -28.48 24.33 11.30
C SER A 222 -28.86 22.92 11.73
N PHE A 223 -28.77 21.95 10.82
CA PHE A 223 -28.91 20.53 11.13
C PHE A 223 -28.03 19.72 10.19
N ARG A 224 -27.81 18.46 10.57
CA ARG A 224 -27.11 17.46 9.77
C ARG A 224 -28.01 16.24 9.68
N ALA A 225 -28.18 15.72 8.47
CA ALA A 225 -28.90 14.47 8.23
C ALA A 225 -27.94 13.48 7.59
N VAL A 226 -28.00 12.21 8.02
CA VAL A 226 -27.22 11.13 7.44
C VAL A 226 -28.11 9.93 7.21
N SER A 227 -27.87 9.19 6.14
CA SER A 227 -28.50 7.88 5.93
C SER A 227 -27.81 6.85 6.81
N ALA A 228 -28.58 6.07 7.59
CA ALA A 228 -28.04 4.94 8.33
C ALA A 228 -27.43 3.88 7.39
N ASP A 229 -28.04 3.67 6.22
CA ASP A 229 -27.58 2.72 5.19
C ASP A 229 -27.40 3.43 3.83
N LYS A 230 -26.17 3.90 3.56
CA LYS A 230 -25.82 4.56 2.28
C LYS A 230 -25.97 3.66 1.04
N THR A 231 -26.00 2.34 1.23
CA THR A 231 -26.19 1.35 0.15
C THR A 231 -27.66 1.25 -0.30
N LYS A 232 -28.61 1.62 0.57
CA LYS A 232 -30.05 1.54 0.30
C LYS A 232 -30.65 2.90 -0.04
N ALA A 233 -30.22 3.96 0.63
CA ALA A 233 -30.62 5.32 0.29
C ALA A 233 -29.51 6.34 0.51
N THR A 234 -29.46 7.34 -0.37
CA THR A 234 -28.55 8.48 -0.27
C THR A 234 -29.32 9.74 0.09
N VAL A 235 -28.68 10.64 0.82
CA VAL A 235 -29.33 11.83 1.39
C VAL A 235 -28.53 13.07 0.97
N SER A 236 -29.23 14.08 0.50
CA SER A 236 -28.69 15.40 0.18
C SER A 236 -29.50 16.46 0.93
N VAL A 237 -28.82 17.36 1.63
CA VAL A 237 -29.45 18.43 2.42
C VAL A 237 -29.28 19.74 1.68
N SER A 238 -30.38 20.46 1.44
CA SER A 238 -30.36 21.81 0.86
C SER A 238 -31.34 22.69 1.63
N GLY A 239 -30.81 23.71 2.33
CA GLY A 239 -31.61 24.53 3.24
C GLY A 239 -32.33 23.69 4.31
N MET A 240 -33.64 23.87 4.45
CA MET A 240 -34.52 23.11 5.36
C MET A 240 -35.13 21.85 4.74
N THR A 241 -34.71 21.45 3.54
CA THR A 241 -35.20 20.25 2.87
C THR A 241 -34.11 19.19 2.73
N ILE A 242 -34.48 17.95 3.02
CA ILE A 242 -33.68 16.75 2.90
C ILE A 242 -34.22 15.97 1.72
N THR A 243 -33.43 15.85 0.66
CA THR A 243 -33.77 15.00 -0.49
C THR A 243 -33.17 13.62 -0.28
N VAL A 244 -34.00 12.59 -0.31
CA VAL A 244 -33.61 11.20 -0.12
C VAL A 244 -33.84 10.45 -1.41
N LYS A 245 -32.81 9.81 -1.95
CA LYS A 245 -32.88 8.98 -3.15
C LYS A 245 -32.79 7.51 -2.79
N GLY A 246 -33.79 6.72 -3.19
CA GLY A 246 -33.79 5.27 -3.02
C GLY A 246 -32.87 4.59 -4.02
N VAL A 247 -31.89 3.82 -3.54
CA VAL A 247 -30.89 3.11 -4.36
C VAL A 247 -31.21 1.61 -4.44
N ALA A 248 -31.58 0.99 -3.32
CA ALA A 248 -31.91 -0.43 -3.24
C ALA A 248 -33.11 -0.67 -2.31
N ALA A 249 -33.87 -1.73 -2.56
CA ALA A 249 -35.06 -2.04 -1.79
C ALA A 249 -34.71 -2.36 -0.33
N GLY A 250 -35.54 -1.86 0.60
CA GLY A 250 -35.37 -2.06 2.03
C GLY A 250 -35.72 -0.84 2.86
N LYS A 251 -35.86 -1.06 4.16
CA LYS A 251 -36.08 0.00 5.15
C LYS A 251 -34.77 0.67 5.51
N VAL A 252 -34.77 2.00 5.58
CA VAL A 252 -33.62 2.81 5.97
C VAL A 252 -34.06 3.97 6.86
N ASN A 253 -33.32 4.18 7.93
CA ASN A 253 -33.56 5.26 8.88
C ASN A 253 -32.64 6.44 8.55
N ILE A 254 -33.18 7.65 8.66
CA ILE A 254 -32.45 8.89 8.44
C ILE A 254 -32.47 9.66 9.76
N PRO A 255 -31.43 9.50 10.60
CA PRO A 255 -31.22 10.38 11.73
C PRO A 255 -30.91 11.80 11.24
N VAL A 256 -31.68 12.75 11.76
CA VAL A 256 -31.48 14.19 11.62
C VAL A 256 -31.12 14.72 12.99
N VAL A 257 -29.99 15.40 13.09
CA VAL A 257 -29.46 15.97 14.33
C VAL A 257 -29.29 17.47 14.15
N SER A 258 -29.81 18.24 15.09
CA SER A 258 -29.61 19.70 15.14
C SER A 258 -28.12 20.05 15.23
N GLY A 259 -27.68 21.17 14.68
CA GLY A 259 -26.26 21.56 14.65
C GLY A 259 -25.64 21.73 16.04
N ASN A 260 -26.46 22.05 17.05
CA ASN A 260 -26.07 22.09 18.45
C ASN A 260 -26.05 20.73 19.16
N GLY A 261 -26.54 19.66 18.52
CA GLY A 261 -26.60 18.30 19.06
C GLY A 261 -27.70 18.05 20.08
N GLU A 262 -28.54 19.03 20.40
CA GLU A 262 -29.54 18.95 21.49
C GLU A 262 -30.84 18.25 21.06
N PHE A 263 -31.19 18.34 19.77
CA PHE A 263 -32.39 17.72 19.22
C PHE A 263 -32.04 16.71 18.14
N ALA A 264 -32.73 15.57 18.17
CA ALA A 264 -32.64 14.53 17.15
C ALA A 264 -34.03 14.04 16.77
N ALA A 265 -34.23 13.77 15.48
CA ALA A 265 -35.42 13.16 14.93
C ALA A 265 -35.00 12.08 13.94
N VAL A 266 -35.78 11.00 13.84
CA VAL A 266 -35.52 9.91 12.91
C VAL A 266 -36.69 9.81 11.96
N ALA A 267 -36.40 9.86 10.66
CA ALA A 267 -37.37 9.55 9.62
C ALA A 267 -37.13 8.16 9.04
N GLU A 268 -38.19 7.36 8.88
CA GLU A 268 -38.13 6.03 8.28
C GLU A 268 -38.51 6.10 6.79
N ILE A 269 -37.63 5.61 5.93
CA ILE A 269 -37.89 5.50 4.49
C ILE A 269 -37.97 4.04 4.10
N ASN A 270 -39.09 3.64 3.49
CA ASN A 270 -39.25 2.30 2.94
C ASN A 270 -39.03 2.32 1.43
N VAL A 271 -37.89 1.78 0.96
CA VAL A 271 -37.61 1.70 -0.47
C VAL A 271 -38.25 0.42 -1.04
N THR A 272 -39.25 0.56 -1.89
CA THR A 272 -39.90 -0.58 -2.55
C THR A 272 -39.12 -0.98 -3.81
N ALA A 273 -38.98 -2.30 -4.03
CA ALA A 273 -38.61 -2.82 -5.34
C ALA A 273 -39.81 -2.58 -6.26
N SER A 274 -39.59 -1.91 -7.40
CA SER A 274 -40.57 -1.92 -8.49
C SER A 274 -40.87 -3.35 -8.93
#